data_AF-A0A2N2QTN3-F1
#
_entry.id   AF-A0A2N2QTN3-F1
#
_cell.length_a   1.000
_cell.length_b   1.000
_cell.length_c   1.000
_cell.angle_alpha   90.00
_cell.angle_beta   90.00
_cell.angle_gamma   90.00
#
_symmetry.space_group_name_H-M   'P 1'
#
loop_
_entity.id
_entity.type
_entity.pdbx_description
1 polymer ?
#
loop_
_entity_poly.entity_id
_entity_poly.type
_entity_poly.pdbx_seq_one_letter_code
_entity_poly.pdbx_strand_id
1 'polypeptide(L)'
;MRLFPILLALLAAPALAGEPVLRPSANLLFKYPELLQSGHCVRYEEGGVGWVVTDPLFYLKGSVVAAEVRSRRLHVCPQVPGKELTQYSRAEYVRLALAQPCLAPGTPERDEQIGVVRLRITDWETPYARRAENAGRLYRGMFIDRPLAKGMEIELEADALAVCQE
;
A
#
# COMPACT_ATOMS: atom_id res chain seq x y z
N MET A 1 -16.37 30.89 59.06
CA MET A 1 -17.25 30.23 58.06
C MET A 1 -16.43 29.94 56.82
N ARG A 2 -16.33 28.64 56.47
CA ARG A 2 -16.14 28.05 55.13
C ARG A 2 -14.77 28.31 54.44
N LEU A 3 -13.77 27.46 54.68
CA LEU A 3 -13.44 26.25 53.88
C LEU A 3 -13.33 26.54 52.37
N PHE A 4 -12.11 26.78 51.89
CA PHE A 4 -11.72 26.53 50.49
C PHE A 4 -10.55 25.54 50.49
N PRO A 5 -10.79 24.21 50.48
CA PRO A 5 -9.78 23.27 50.09
C PRO A 5 -9.92 22.92 48.60
N ILE A 6 -8.77 22.86 47.93
CA ILE A 6 -8.34 21.75 47.08
C ILE A 6 -9.37 21.28 46.04
N LEU A 7 -9.18 21.63 44.77
CA LEU A 7 -9.31 20.66 43.66
C LEU A 7 -8.87 21.32 42.34
N LEU A 8 -7.60 21.18 41.97
CA LEU A 8 -7.15 21.37 40.58
C LEU A 8 -5.96 20.47 40.26
N ALA A 9 -5.99 19.26 40.79
CA ALA A 9 -5.06 18.18 40.52
C ALA A 9 -5.81 17.00 39.89
N LEU A 10 -6.47 17.22 38.75
CA LEU A 10 -7.06 16.15 37.93
C LEU A 10 -7.36 16.74 36.56
N LEU A 11 -6.41 16.65 35.63
CA LEU A 11 -6.64 16.64 34.18
C LEU A 11 -5.33 16.27 33.44
N ALA A 12 -4.54 15.36 34.01
CA ALA A 12 -3.52 14.63 33.26
C ALA A 12 -4.04 13.21 33.03
N ALA A 13 -5.15 13.10 32.28
CA ALA A 13 -5.48 11.82 31.67
C ALA A 13 -4.42 11.59 30.59
N PRO A 14 -3.55 10.57 30.68
CA PRO A 14 -2.81 10.17 29.51
C PRO A 14 -3.88 9.79 28.49
N ALA A 15 -3.93 10.52 27.38
CA ALA A 15 -4.64 10.04 26.22
C ALA A 15 -4.02 8.67 25.92
N LEU A 16 -4.75 7.60 26.22
CA LEU A 16 -4.43 6.26 25.75
C LEU A 16 -4.64 6.31 24.23
N ALA A 17 -3.66 6.88 23.53
CA ALA A 17 -3.49 6.64 22.12
C ALA A 17 -3.21 5.14 22.04
N GLY A 18 -4.25 4.36 21.72
CA GLY A 18 -4.11 2.92 21.50
C GLY A 18 -2.96 2.71 20.52
N GLU A 19 -2.08 1.76 20.84
CA GLU A 19 -0.93 1.47 19.99
C GLU A 19 -1.43 1.24 18.56
N PRO A 20 -0.93 2.00 17.59
CA PRO A 20 -1.43 1.91 16.22
C PRO A 20 -1.13 0.51 15.69
N VAL A 21 -2.12 -0.10 15.03
CA VAL A 21 -2.01 -1.47 14.54
C VAL A 21 -0.89 -1.52 13.50
N LEU A 22 0.11 -2.37 13.74
CA LEU A 22 1.25 -2.58 12.86
C LEU A 22 0.87 -3.53 11.71
N ARG A 23 0.95 -3.06 10.46
CA ARG A 23 0.76 -3.91 9.28
C ARG A 23 1.99 -4.77 8.99
N PRO A 24 1.83 -5.89 8.25
CA PRO A 24 2.96 -6.68 7.77
C PRO A 24 4.04 -5.86 7.05
N SER A 25 3.62 -4.89 6.23
CA SER A 25 4.52 -3.94 5.56
C SER A 25 5.42 -3.17 6.53
N ALA A 26 4.88 -2.66 7.64
CA ALA A 26 5.67 -1.98 8.67
C ALA A 26 6.62 -2.94 9.38
N ASN A 27 6.16 -4.15 9.70
CA ASN A 27 6.98 -5.17 10.35
C ASN A 27 8.20 -5.58 9.51
N LEU A 28 8.07 -5.64 8.18
CA LEU A 28 9.19 -5.95 7.29
C LEU A 28 10.32 -4.93 7.38
N LEU A 29 9.99 -3.63 7.47
CA LEU A 29 11.01 -2.59 7.62
C LEU A 29 11.78 -2.69 8.93
N PHE A 30 11.16 -3.22 9.99
CA PHE A 30 11.84 -3.47 11.25
C PHE A 30 12.70 -4.75 11.23
N LYS A 31 12.23 -5.79 10.55
CA LYS A 31 12.91 -7.09 10.53
C LYS A 31 14.08 -7.16 9.57
N TYR A 32 13.96 -6.53 8.41
CA TYR A 32 14.93 -6.62 7.32
C TYR A 32 15.22 -5.22 6.71
N PRO A 33 15.65 -4.24 7.52
CA PRO A 33 15.89 -2.88 7.03
C PRO A 33 16.96 -2.82 5.93
N GLU A 34 17.92 -3.75 5.96
CA GLU A 34 18.99 -3.86 4.97
C GLU A 34 18.48 -4.14 3.56
N LEU A 35 17.43 -4.94 3.41
CA LEU A 35 16.89 -5.33 2.10
C LEU A 35 16.23 -4.16 1.36
N LEU A 36 15.90 -3.07 2.08
CA LEU A 36 15.21 -1.90 1.56
C LEU A 36 16.00 -0.60 1.80
N GLN A 37 17.33 -0.70 1.91
CA GLN A 37 18.20 0.47 1.89
C GLN A 37 18.20 1.16 0.52
N SER A 38 18.47 2.48 0.55
CA SER A 38 18.59 3.29 -0.65
C SER A 38 19.62 2.69 -1.63
N GLY A 39 19.25 2.65 -2.91
CA GLY A 39 20.06 2.06 -3.97
C GLY A 39 19.79 0.59 -4.25
N HIS A 40 19.19 -0.17 -3.31
CA HIS A 40 18.87 -1.57 -3.58
C HIS A 40 17.81 -1.73 -4.66
N CYS A 41 17.96 -2.80 -5.43
CA CYS A 41 17.01 -3.17 -6.47
C CYS A 41 15.81 -3.91 -5.88
N VAL A 42 14.62 -3.42 -6.19
CA VAL A 42 13.34 -4.04 -5.81
C VAL A 42 12.44 -4.22 -7.02
N ARG A 43 11.56 -5.22 -6.92
CA ARG A 43 10.57 -5.55 -7.94
C ARG A 43 9.19 -5.72 -7.30
N TYR A 44 8.20 -5.10 -7.93
CA TYR A 44 6.78 -5.37 -7.72
C TYR A 44 6.30 -6.30 -8.82
N GLU A 45 5.48 -7.30 -8.47
CA GLU A 45 5.03 -8.34 -9.40
C GLU A 45 3.51 -8.52 -9.35
N GLU A 46 2.92 -8.73 -10.52
CA GLU A 46 1.50 -9.04 -10.68
C GLU A 46 1.30 -10.19 -11.66
N GLY A 47 0.25 -10.99 -11.44
CA GLY A 47 0.02 -12.19 -12.25
C GLY A 47 0.87 -13.36 -11.77
N GLY A 48 1.10 -14.34 -12.65
CA GLY A 48 1.84 -15.57 -12.31
C GLY A 48 1.18 -16.50 -11.27
N VAL A 49 0.06 -16.10 -10.66
CA VAL A 49 -0.72 -16.91 -9.71
C VAL A 49 -1.76 -17.76 -10.45
N GLY A 50 -1.35 -18.96 -10.85
CA GLY A 50 -2.19 -20.01 -11.39
C GLY A 50 -1.51 -21.37 -11.26
N TRP A 51 -2.28 -22.47 -11.18
CA TRP A 51 -1.74 -23.85 -11.15
C TRP A 51 -1.01 -24.24 -12.46
N VAL A 52 -1.14 -23.43 -13.51
CA VAL A 52 -0.55 -23.64 -14.82
C VAL A 52 0.46 -22.51 -15.07
N VAL A 53 1.69 -22.87 -15.45
CA VAL A 53 2.89 -22.03 -15.67
C VAL A 53 2.73 -20.96 -16.77
N THR A 54 1.52 -20.76 -17.30
CA THR A 54 1.28 -20.00 -18.54
C THR A 54 0.83 -18.55 -18.35
N ASP A 55 0.42 -18.13 -17.14
CA ASP A 55 0.02 -16.74 -16.96
C ASP A 55 1.25 -15.83 -16.86
N PRO A 56 1.37 -14.83 -17.76
CA PRO A 56 2.55 -13.96 -17.78
C PRO A 56 2.70 -13.22 -16.46
N LEU A 57 3.93 -13.23 -15.94
CA LEU A 57 4.34 -12.44 -14.79
C LEU A 57 4.65 -11.03 -15.28
N PHE A 58 3.88 -10.05 -14.82
CA PHE A 58 4.13 -8.64 -15.06
C PHE A 58 4.87 -8.04 -13.90
N TYR A 59 5.66 -7.01 -14.16
CA TYR A 59 6.53 -6.45 -13.13
C TYR A 59 6.77 -4.95 -13.29
N LEU A 60 7.18 -4.36 -12.18
CA LEU A 60 7.76 -3.03 -12.12
C LEU A 60 9.03 -3.10 -11.27
N LYS A 61 10.16 -2.70 -11.86
CA LYS A 61 11.49 -2.74 -11.27
C LYS A 61 11.97 -1.33 -10.97
N GLY A 62 12.67 -1.16 -9.85
CA GLY A 62 13.24 0.13 -9.48
C GLY A 62 14.34 0.02 -8.44
N SER A 63 14.96 1.16 -8.14
CA SER A 63 15.89 1.31 -7.04
C SER A 63 15.21 2.01 -5.87
N VAL A 64 15.41 1.53 -4.65
CA VAL A 64 14.88 2.19 -3.45
C VAL A 64 15.48 3.58 -3.32
N VAL A 65 14.63 4.57 -3.07
CA VAL A 65 15.02 5.95 -2.76
C VAL A 65 15.01 6.14 -1.24
N ALA A 66 13.91 5.73 -0.60
CA ALA A 66 13.71 5.79 0.83
C ALA A 66 12.71 4.72 1.28
N ALA A 67 12.77 4.33 2.55
CA ALA A 67 11.79 3.49 3.20
C ALA A 67 11.46 4.07 4.59
N GLU A 68 10.18 4.09 4.96
CA GLU A 68 9.74 4.63 6.24
C GLU A 68 8.48 3.93 6.77
N VAL A 69 8.28 3.98 8.08
CA VAL A 69 7.02 3.60 8.71
C VAL A 69 6.20 4.85 8.95
N ARG A 70 4.97 4.88 8.41
CA ARG A 70 4.06 6.01 8.49
C ARG A 70 2.72 5.60 9.08
N SER A 71 2.14 6.44 9.93
CA SER A 71 0.74 6.27 10.36
C SER A 71 -0.22 6.72 9.25
N ARG A 72 -1.18 5.87 8.89
CA ARG A 72 -2.24 6.16 7.93
C ARG A 72 -3.60 5.80 8.53
N ARG A 73 -4.53 6.74 8.49
CA ARG A 73 -5.95 6.48 8.76
C ARG A 73 -6.51 5.63 7.63
N LEU A 74 -7.02 4.44 7.95
CA LEU A 74 -7.67 3.57 6.97
C LEU A 74 -9.17 3.83 6.97
N HIS A 75 -9.69 4.01 5.76
CA HIS A 75 -11.11 4.17 5.46
C HIS A 75 -11.67 2.88 4.86
N VAL A 76 -13.00 2.75 4.83
CA VAL A 76 -13.67 1.66 4.13
C VAL A 76 -13.35 1.71 2.63
N CYS A 77 -13.06 0.55 2.03
CA CYS A 77 -12.79 0.46 0.61
C CYS A 77 -13.98 0.97 -0.21
N PRO A 78 -13.74 1.76 -1.28
CA PRO A 78 -14.82 2.20 -2.15
C PRO A 78 -15.43 0.99 -2.86
N GLN A 79 -16.76 0.94 -2.85
CA GLN A 79 -17.54 -0.11 -3.50
C GLN A 79 -18.46 0.49 -4.56
N VAL A 80 -18.79 -0.31 -5.57
CA VAL A 80 -19.83 0.04 -6.54
C VAL A 80 -21.04 -0.87 -6.28
N PRO A 81 -22.17 -0.32 -5.80
CA PRO A 81 -23.35 -1.12 -5.49
C PRO A 81 -23.79 -1.97 -6.68
N GLY A 82 -24.07 -3.25 -6.41
CA GLY A 82 -24.56 -4.20 -7.41
C GLY A 82 -23.54 -4.65 -8.45
N LYS A 83 -22.24 -4.35 -8.26
CA LYS A 83 -21.16 -4.83 -9.14
C LYS A 83 -20.12 -5.62 -8.36
N GLU A 84 -19.71 -6.73 -8.92
CA GLU A 84 -18.48 -7.43 -8.57
C GLU A 84 -17.26 -6.74 -9.17
N LEU A 85 -16.06 -6.99 -8.63
CA LEU A 85 -14.81 -6.40 -9.14
C LEU A 85 -14.58 -6.65 -10.64
N THR A 86 -15.00 -7.82 -11.14
CA THR A 86 -14.90 -8.20 -12.55
C THR A 86 -15.81 -7.36 -13.46
N GLN A 87 -16.81 -6.68 -12.89
CA GLN A 87 -17.77 -5.83 -13.60
C GLN A 87 -17.44 -4.34 -13.46
N TYR A 88 -16.37 -3.99 -12.73
CA TYR A 88 -15.95 -2.60 -12.60
C TYR A 88 -15.47 -2.06 -13.96
N SER A 89 -15.76 -0.79 -14.22
CA SER A 89 -15.02 -0.02 -15.21
C SER A 89 -13.60 0.26 -14.70
N ARG A 90 -12.67 0.60 -15.60
CA ARG A 90 -11.30 0.96 -15.21
C ARG A 90 -11.26 2.11 -14.20
N ALA A 91 -12.13 3.11 -14.36
CA ALA A 91 -12.20 4.24 -13.43
C ALA A 91 -12.67 3.83 -12.02
N GLU A 92 -13.63 2.91 -11.94
CA GLU A 92 -14.10 2.34 -10.67
C GLU A 92 -13.00 1.51 -9.99
N TYR A 93 -12.27 0.70 -10.77
CA TYR A 93 -11.12 -0.06 -10.27
C TYR A 93 -9.99 0.85 -9.77
N VAL A 94 -9.63 1.89 -10.53
CA VAL A 94 -8.60 2.87 -10.13
C VAL A 94 -8.92 3.50 -8.78
N ARG A 95 -10.18 3.87 -8.54
CA ARG A 95 -10.61 4.42 -7.24
C ARG A 95 -10.35 3.43 -6.10
N LEU A 96 -10.61 2.14 -6.33
CA LEU A 96 -10.31 1.09 -5.35
C LEU A 96 -8.81 0.90 -5.16
N ALA A 97 -8.04 0.80 -6.24
CA ALA A 97 -6.59 0.58 -6.17
C ALA A 97 -5.86 1.72 -5.42
N LEU A 98 -6.27 2.97 -5.63
CA LEU A 98 -5.72 4.13 -4.91
C LEU A 98 -6.12 4.16 -3.43
N ALA A 99 -7.29 3.62 -3.09
CA ALA A 99 -7.75 3.55 -1.70
C ALA A 99 -6.97 2.51 -0.87
N GLN A 100 -6.31 1.55 -1.51
CA GLN A 100 -5.59 0.50 -0.80
C GLN A 100 -4.33 1.02 -0.05
N PRO A 101 -4.00 0.44 1.12
CA PRO A 101 -4.83 -0.49 1.88
C PRO A 101 -6.06 0.21 2.49
N CYS A 102 -7.18 -0.49 2.53
CA CYS A 102 -8.47 0.00 3.04
C CYS A 102 -9.23 -1.11 3.79
N LEU A 103 -10.32 -0.74 4.46
CA LEU A 103 -11.07 -1.60 5.37
C LEU A 103 -12.27 -2.26 4.69
N ALA A 104 -12.63 -3.46 5.17
CA ALA A 104 -13.87 -4.11 4.77
C ALA A 104 -15.11 -3.30 5.25
N PRO A 105 -16.27 -3.42 4.57
CA PRO A 105 -17.51 -2.80 5.03
C PRO A 105 -17.86 -3.18 6.46
N GLY A 106 -18.40 -2.21 7.22
CA GLY A 106 -18.77 -2.40 8.63
C GLY A 106 -17.57 -2.42 9.60
N THR A 107 -16.33 -2.33 9.10
CA THR A 107 -15.16 -2.21 9.96
C THR A 107 -14.94 -0.75 10.36
N PRO A 108 -14.78 -0.42 11.66
CA PRO A 108 -14.48 0.94 12.10
C PRO A 108 -13.15 1.46 11.54
N GLU A 109 -13.16 2.73 11.14
CA GLU A 109 -11.95 3.45 10.73
C GLU A 109 -10.95 3.54 11.88
N ARG A 110 -9.67 3.38 11.55
CA ARG A 110 -8.58 3.38 12.52
C ARG A 110 -7.26 3.77 11.88
N ASP A 111 -6.31 4.14 12.71
CA ASP A 111 -4.94 4.41 12.30
C ASP A 111 -4.12 3.12 12.33
N GLU A 112 -3.39 2.86 11.26
CA GLU A 112 -2.43 1.76 11.17
C GLU A 112 -1.05 2.30 10.80
N GLN A 113 -0.01 1.65 11.29
CA GLN A 113 1.35 1.90 10.83
C GLN A 113 1.63 1.03 9.60
N ILE A 114 2.00 1.70 8.51
CA ILE A 114 2.32 1.08 7.22
C ILE A 114 3.79 1.27 6.90
N GLY A 115 4.43 0.24 6.36
CA GLY A 115 5.80 0.35 5.84
C GLY A 115 5.74 0.74 4.37
N VAL A 116 6.23 1.92 4.03
CA VAL A 116 6.21 2.47 2.68
C VAL A 116 7.62 2.54 2.12
N VAL A 117 7.78 2.12 0.88
CA VAL A 117 9.01 2.21 0.12
C VAL A 117 8.77 3.13 -1.06
N ARG A 118 9.52 4.23 -1.11
CA ARG A 118 9.62 5.08 -2.29
C ARG A 118 10.72 4.54 -3.18
N LEU A 119 10.39 4.22 -4.42
CA LEU A 119 11.32 3.66 -5.40
C LEU A 119 11.33 4.50 -6.67
N ARG A 120 12.48 4.53 -7.33
CA ARG A 120 12.68 5.16 -8.63
C ARG A 120 12.64 4.09 -9.72
N ILE A 121 11.71 4.24 -10.65
CA ILE A 121 11.42 3.24 -11.68
C ILE A 121 12.56 3.16 -12.69
N THR A 122 13.01 1.95 -12.99
CA THR A 122 14.07 1.67 -13.96
C THR A 122 13.57 0.86 -15.15
N ASP A 123 12.64 -0.07 -14.92
CA ASP A 123 12.11 -0.98 -15.93
C ASP A 123 10.73 -1.52 -15.57
N TRP A 124 9.95 -1.98 -16.55
CA TRP A 124 8.61 -2.54 -16.30
C TRP A 124 8.09 -3.38 -17.47
N GLU A 125 7.18 -4.29 -17.15
CA GLU A 125 6.34 -5.01 -18.10
C GLU A 125 4.88 -4.95 -17.64
N THR A 126 3.95 -4.68 -18.55
CA THR A 126 2.52 -4.57 -18.25
C THR A 126 1.67 -5.43 -19.16
N PRO A 127 0.51 -5.92 -18.69
CA PRO A 127 -0.45 -6.59 -19.56
C PRO A 127 -1.10 -5.63 -20.54
N TYR A 128 -1.43 -6.14 -21.74
CA TYR A 128 -2.21 -5.42 -22.75
C TYR A 128 -3.58 -6.02 -23.03
N ALA A 129 -3.76 -7.29 -22.67
CA ALA A 129 -5.02 -8.02 -22.86
C ALA A 129 -6.14 -7.36 -22.07
N ARG A 130 -7.31 -7.17 -22.70
CA ARG A 130 -8.46 -6.49 -22.07
C ARG A 130 -8.90 -7.17 -20.76
N ARG A 131 -8.78 -8.49 -20.66
CA ARG A 131 -9.09 -9.24 -19.44
C ARG A 131 -8.27 -8.81 -18.21
N ALA A 132 -7.11 -8.18 -18.42
CA ALA A 132 -6.23 -7.71 -17.36
C ALA A 132 -6.55 -6.28 -16.88
N GLU A 133 -7.50 -5.58 -17.52
CA GLU A 133 -7.80 -4.17 -17.25
C GLU A 133 -8.11 -3.87 -15.78
N ASN A 134 -8.65 -4.82 -15.02
CA ASN A 134 -8.92 -4.68 -13.59
C ASN A 134 -8.28 -5.81 -12.74
N ALA A 135 -7.32 -6.55 -13.31
CA ALA A 135 -6.66 -7.66 -12.62
C ALA A 135 -5.49 -7.18 -11.74
N GLY A 136 -5.02 -5.95 -11.96
CA GLY A 136 -3.87 -5.39 -11.28
C GLY A 136 -3.71 -3.88 -11.48
N ARG A 137 -2.73 -3.33 -10.77
CA ARG A 137 -2.27 -1.94 -10.86
C ARG A 137 -1.52 -1.71 -12.17
N LEU A 138 -0.80 -2.70 -12.70
CA LEU A 138 -0.09 -2.61 -13.97
C LEU A 138 -1.02 -2.92 -15.15
N TYR A 139 -1.13 -1.99 -16.10
CA TYR A 139 -1.91 -2.21 -17.32
C TYR A 139 -1.51 -1.22 -18.42
N ARG A 140 -1.15 -1.72 -19.62
CA ARG A 140 -0.87 -0.91 -20.82
C ARG A 140 0.09 0.27 -20.59
N GLY A 141 1.21 0.01 -19.94
CA GLY A 141 2.21 1.02 -19.61
C GLY A 141 1.80 1.98 -18.49
N MET A 142 0.74 1.67 -17.74
CA MET A 142 0.27 2.46 -16.61
C MET A 142 0.53 1.74 -15.29
N PHE A 143 0.81 2.52 -14.24
CA PHE A 143 0.66 2.13 -12.85
C PHE A 143 -0.55 2.84 -12.27
N ILE A 144 -1.63 2.08 -12.08
CA ILE A 144 -2.97 2.52 -11.67
C ILE A 144 -3.56 3.51 -12.68
N ASP A 145 -3.27 4.80 -12.52
CA ASP A 145 -3.77 5.92 -13.31
C ASP A 145 -2.66 6.77 -13.90
N ARG A 146 -1.39 6.43 -13.63
CA ARG A 146 -0.22 7.19 -14.08
C ARG A 146 0.55 6.44 -15.17
N PRO A 147 0.96 7.10 -16.26
CA PRO A 147 1.85 6.50 -17.24
C PRO A 147 3.22 6.25 -16.62
N LEU A 148 3.76 5.06 -16.88
CA LEU A 148 5.08 4.65 -16.41
C LEU A 148 6.17 5.35 -17.22
N ALA A 149 7.17 5.86 -16.51
CA ALA A 149 8.33 6.51 -17.09
C ALA A 149 9.58 6.18 -16.27
N LYS A 150 10.72 6.05 -16.95
CA LYS A 150 12.01 5.88 -16.28
C LYS A 150 12.32 7.10 -15.40
N GLY A 151 12.81 6.87 -14.20
CA GLY A 151 13.12 7.91 -13.23
C GLY A 151 11.91 8.45 -12.44
N MET A 152 10.68 8.05 -12.79
CA MET A 152 9.51 8.37 -11.97
C MET A 152 9.64 7.73 -10.58
N GLU A 153 9.21 8.45 -9.55
CA GLU A 153 9.12 7.91 -8.19
C GLU A 153 7.69 7.52 -7.85
N ILE A 154 7.55 6.34 -7.26
CA ILE A 154 6.28 5.82 -6.75
C ILE A 154 6.47 5.25 -5.35
N GLU A 155 5.36 5.14 -4.62
CA GLU A 155 5.32 4.53 -3.30
C GLU A 155 4.55 3.22 -3.36
N LEU A 156 5.11 2.19 -2.74
CA LEU A 156 4.48 0.89 -2.54
C LEU A 156 4.67 0.45 -1.09
N GLU A 157 3.77 -0.40 -0.60
CA GLU A 157 3.99 -1.05 0.70
C GLU A 157 5.16 -2.02 0.60
N ALA A 158 5.95 -2.12 1.67
CA ALA A 158 7.17 -2.94 1.69
C ALA A 158 6.89 -4.43 1.44
N ASP A 159 5.72 -4.94 1.84
CA ASP A 159 5.28 -6.33 1.63
C ASP A 159 4.83 -6.63 0.21
N ALA A 160 4.65 -5.62 -0.63
CA ALA A 160 4.42 -5.79 -2.06
C ALA A 160 5.72 -5.97 -2.87
N LEU A 161 6.88 -5.77 -2.24
CA LEU A 161 8.17 -5.74 -2.93
C LEU A 161 9.00 -6.99 -2.63
N ALA A 162 9.64 -7.51 -3.66
CA ALA A 162 10.72 -8.47 -3.56
C ALA A 162 12.06 -7.80 -3.91
N VAL A 163 13.16 -8.25 -3.31
CA VAL A 163 14.49 -7.87 -3.75
C VAL A 163 14.77 -8.53 -5.11
N CYS A 164 15.41 -7.81 -6.02
CA CYS A 164 15.80 -8.38 -7.31
C CYS A 164 16.79 -9.54 -7.10
N GLN A 165 16.59 -10.65 -7.81
CA GLN A 165 17.64 -11.65 -7.99
C GLN A 165 18.69 -11.10 -8.96
N GLU A 166 19.97 -11.40 -8.71
CA GLU A 166 21.08 -11.05 -9.60
C GLU A 166 21.00 -11.78 -10.94
#